data_AF-A0A6I1KB61-F1
#
_entry.id   AF-A0A6I1KB61-F1
#
_cell.length_a   1.000
_cell.length_b   1.000
_cell.length_c   1.000
_cell.angle_alpha   90.00
_cell.angle_beta   90.00
_cell.angle_gamma   90.00
#
_symmetry.space_group_name_H-M   'P 1'
#
loop_
_entity.id
_entity.type
_entity.pdbx_description
1 polymer ?
#
loop_
_entity_poly.entity_id
_entity_poly.type
_entity_poly.pdbx_seq_one_letter_code
_entity_poly.pdbx_strand_id
1 'polypeptide(L)'
;MQRKTDSNNPADWLLIVESDMGLLRHGVAHELSFEMCRSKLAEVLEKIIKAELIHLGWPLEKTHDLVRLHDRMVEWKSELEPLAASACLELAQAYFTDRYPGFDLEDPDWPKLRGQLQRVEELLAAVKARLAT
;
A
#
# COMPACT_ATOMS: atom_id res chain seq x y z
N MET A 1 -11.18 -0.79 26.10
CA MET A 1 -10.32 0.40 26.25
C MET A 1 -9.46 0.48 25.01
N GLN A 2 -9.53 1.54 24.20
CA GLN A 2 -8.61 1.69 23.07
C GLN A 2 -7.19 1.84 23.63
N ARG A 3 -6.29 0.92 23.27
CA ARG A 3 -4.87 1.06 23.59
C ARG A 3 -4.22 1.99 22.56
N LYS A 4 -3.15 2.68 22.96
CA LYS A 4 -2.28 3.39 22.02
C LYS A 4 -1.64 2.37 21.06
N THR A 5 -1.65 2.68 19.76
CA THR A 5 -0.98 1.90 18.73
C THR A 5 0.54 2.13 18.77
N ASP A 6 1.30 1.13 18.33
CA ASP A 6 2.76 1.13 18.26
C ASP A 6 3.21 0.91 16.80
N SER A 7 4.06 1.81 16.30
CA SER A 7 4.59 1.72 14.95
C SER A 7 5.52 0.52 14.74
N ASN A 8 6.03 -0.10 15.81
CA ASN A 8 6.80 -1.35 15.72
C ASN A 8 5.93 -2.61 15.83
N ASN A 9 4.60 -2.45 15.96
CA ASN A 9 3.66 -3.57 15.96
C ASN A 9 3.03 -3.70 14.56
N PRO A 10 3.28 -4.79 13.81
CA PRO A 10 2.76 -4.94 12.45
C PRO A 10 1.22 -4.99 12.41
N ALA A 11 0.57 -5.51 13.44
CA ALA A 11 -0.90 -5.56 13.50
C ALA A 11 -1.54 -4.17 13.65
N ASP A 12 -0.83 -3.21 14.26
CA ASP A 12 -1.33 -1.84 14.42
C ASP A 12 -1.34 -1.07 13.09
N TRP A 13 -0.43 -1.40 12.17
CA TRP A 13 -0.48 -0.90 10.79
C TRP A 13 -1.71 -1.44 10.06
N LEU A 14 -1.99 -2.74 10.21
CA LEU A 14 -3.13 -3.35 9.53
C LEU A 14 -4.47 -2.80 10.04
N LEU A 15 -4.57 -2.42 11.32
CA LEU A 15 -5.76 -1.75 11.84
C LEU A 15 -6.08 -0.45 11.09
N ILE A 16 -5.05 0.33 10.72
CA ILE A 16 -5.21 1.55 9.93
C ILE A 16 -5.59 1.20 8.48
N VAL A 17 -4.92 0.20 7.91
CA VAL A 17 -5.17 -0.27 6.55
C VAL A 17 -6.62 -0.72 6.36
N GLU A 18 -7.24 -1.41 7.31
CA GLU A 18 -8.64 -1.83 7.20
C GLU A 18 -9.60 -0.65 6.97
N SER A 19 -9.39 0.44 7.71
CA SER A 19 -10.19 1.65 7.57
C SER A 19 -9.97 2.31 6.20
N ASP A 20 -8.72 2.44 5.79
CA ASP A 20 -8.36 3.04 4.49
C ASP A 20 -8.89 2.20 3.31
N MET A 21 -8.87 0.87 3.42
CA MET A 21 -9.40 -0.04 2.39
C MET A 21 -10.92 0.05 2.26
N GLY A 22 -11.65 0.31 3.34
CA GLY A 22 -13.08 0.61 3.27
C GLY A 22 -13.38 1.83 2.39
N LEU A 23 -12.59 2.89 2.54
CA LEU A 23 -12.69 4.09 1.71
C LEU A 23 -12.32 3.79 0.26
N LEU A 24 -11.21 3.08 0.01
CA LEU A 24 -10.75 2.76 -1.34
C LEU A 24 -11.75 1.90 -2.12
N ARG A 25 -12.31 0.87 -1.49
CA ARG A 25 -13.36 0.04 -2.11
C ARG A 25 -14.54 0.87 -2.57
N HIS A 26 -15.01 1.78 -1.71
CA HIS A 26 -16.14 2.64 -2.05
C HIS A 26 -15.78 3.66 -3.14
N GLY A 27 -14.63 4.33 -3.00
CA GLY A 27 -14.16 5.35 -3.94
C GLY A 27 -13.92 4.79 -5.34
N VAL A 28 -13.25 3.65 -5.46
CA VAL A 28 -12.99 3.00 -6.75
C VAL A 28 -14.26 2.43 -7.38
N ALA A 29 -15.21 1.93 -6.58
CA ALA A 29 -16.49 1.42 -7.09
C ALA A 29 -17.38 2.54 -7.67
N HIS A 30 -17.29 3.75 -7.13
CA HIS A 30 -18.10 4.91 -7.55
C HIS A 30 -17.29 5.95 -8.34
N GLU A 31 -16.06 5.61 -8.73
CA GLU A 31 -15.17 6.47 -9.52
C GLU A 31 -14.98 7.88 -8.90
N LEU A 32 -14.78 7.92 -7.58
CA LEU A 32 -14.63 9.16 -6.83
C LEU A 32 -13.16 9.59 -6.78
N SER A 33 -12.84 10.76 -7.35
CA SER A 33 -11.52 11.41 -7.30
C SER A 33 -10.36 10.42 -7.53
N PHE A 34 -10.08 10.16 -8.81
CA PHE A 34 -9.11 9.15 -9.24
C PHE A 34 -7.75 9.30 -8.57
N GLU A 35 -7.21 10.52 -8.57
CA GLU A 35 -5.91 10.88 -8.01
C GLU A 35 -5.88 10.60 -6.50
N MET A 36 -7.00 10.85 -5.82
CA MET A 36 -7.09 10.58 -4.38
C MET A 36 -7.18 9.10 -4.08
N CYS A 37 -7.94 8.33 -4.86
CA CYS A 37 -7.96 6.89 -4.71
C CYS A 37 -6.59 6.28 -5.01
N ARG A 38 -5.91 6.73 -6.07
CA ARG A 38 -4.57 6.27 -6.44
C ARG A 38 -3.52 6.60 -5.36
N SER A 39 -3.52 7.84 -4.88
CA SER A 39 -2.62 8.29 -3.81
C SER A 39 -2.86 7.52 -2.50
N LYS A 40 -4.13 7.34 -2.11
CA LYS A 40 -4.48 6.57 -0.91
C LYS A 40 -4.12 5.08 -1.06
N LEU A 41 -4.24 4.51 -2.26
CA LEU A 41 -3.83 3.13 -2.51
C LEU A 41 -2.31 2.96 -2.35
N ALA A 42 -1.51 3.92 -2.81
CA ALA A 42 -0.06 3.94 -2.57
C ALA A 42 0.27 4.00 -1.07
N GLU A 43 -0.43 4.83 -0.30
CA GLU A 43 -0.26 4.93 1.15
C GLU A 43 -0.68 3.63 1.86
N VAL A 44 -1.72 2.94 1.40
CA VAL A 44 -2.11 1.64 1.94
C VAL A 44 -1.06 0.58 1.66
N LEU A 45 -0.56 0.51 0.42
CA LEU A 45 0.51 -0.40 0.04
C LEU A 45 1.76 -0.19 0.92
N GLU A 46 2.15 1.06 1.15
CA GLU A 46 3.24 1.41 2.07
C GLU A 46 3.05 0.79 3.46
N LYS A 47 1.86 0.96 4.05
CA LYS A 47 1.56 0.43 5.39
C LYS A 47 1.59 -1.10 5.43
N ILE A 48 1.08 -1.77 4.40
CA ILE A 48 1.08 -3.23 4.30
C ILE A 48 2.52 -3.76 4.23
N ILE A 49 3.37 -3.16 3.39
CA ILE A 49 4.76 -3.58 3.25
C ILE A 49 5.54 -3.32 4.54
N LYS A 50 5.31 -2.19 5.20
CA LYS A 50 5.92 -1.92 6.52
C LYS A 50 5.51 -2.97 7.54
N ALA A 51 4.24 -3.39 7.57
CA ALA A 51 3.78 -4.45 8.46
C ALA A 51 4.52 -5.78 8.19
N GLU A 52 4.67 -6.19 6.93
CA GLU A 52 5.43 -7.40 6.57
C GLU A 52 6.91 -7.28 6.95
N LEU A 53 7.57 -6.16 6.64
CA LEU A 53 8.97 -5.96 6.97
C LEU A 53 9.21 -5.98 8.50
N ILE A 54 8.36 -5.29 9.26
CA ILE A 54 8.44 -5.30 10.73
C ILE A 54 8.24 -6.72 11.27
N HIS A 55 7.31 -7.50 10.70
CA HIS A 55 7.13 -8.90 11.05
C HIS A 55 8.40 -9.74 10.81
N LEU A 56 9.15 -9.44 9.76
CA LEU A 56 10.46 -10.06 9.47
C LEU A 56 11.61 -9.53 10.36
N GLY A 57 11.34 -8.61 11.29
CA GLY A 57 12.33 -8.04 12.20
C GLY A 57 13.05 -6.79 11.66
N TRP A 58 12.54 -6.19 10.58
CA TRP A 58 13.11 -4.96 10.03
C TRP A 58 12.98 -3.79 11.02
N PRO A 59 14.07 -3.06 11.32
CA PRO A 59 13.98 -1.82 12.09
C PRO A 59 13.28 -0.77 11.23
N LEU A 60 12.13 -0.28 11.71
CA LEU A 60 11.28 0.66 10.99
C LEU A 60 12.06 1.91 10.52
N GLU A 61 12.17 2.08 9.20
CA GLU A 61 12.62 3.31 8.56
C GLU A 61 11.42 4.21 8.23
N LYS A 62 11.51 5.50 8.57
CA LYS A 62 10.47 6.49 8.21
C LYS A 62 10.64 6.96 6.77
N THR A 63 10.23 6.13 5.82
CA THR A 63 10.20 6.43 4.38
C THR A 63 8.81 6.21 3.79
N HIS A 64 8.48 6.96 2.74
CA HIS A 64 7.25 6.83 1.94
C HIS A 64 7.54 6.32 0.52
N ASP A 65 8.80 5.97 0.25
CA ASP A 65 9.25 5.54 -1.07
C ASP A 65 8.94 4.04 -1.26
N LEU A 66 7.98 3.74 -2.13
CA LEU A 66 7.56 2.37 -2.43
C LEU A 66 8.66 1.56 -3.14
N VAL A 67 9.55 2.20 -3.91
CA VAL A 67 10.70 1.53 -4.54
C VAL A 67 11.70 1.14 -3.45
N ARG A 68 11.99 2.06 -2.53
CA ARG A 68 12.84 1.78 -1.37
C ARG A 68 12.28 0.64 -0.51
N LEU A 69 10.97 0.62 -0.29
CA LEU A 69 10.31 -0.43 0.48
C LEU A 69 10.33 -1.79 -0.24
N HIS A 70 10.16 -1.80 -1.57
CA HIS A 70 10.35 -3.00 -2.39
C HIS A 70 11.78 -3.54 -2.27
N ASP A 71 12.80 -2.68 -2.38
CA ASP A 71 14.20 -3.07 -2.15
C ASP A 71 14.40 -3.69 -0.77
N ARG A 72 13.75 -3.14 0.27
CA ARG A 72 13.80 -3.75 1.61
C ARG A 72 13.16 -5.14 1.62
N MET A 73 12.05 -5.36 0.93
CA MET A 73 11.43 -6.69 0.86
C MET A 73 12.38 -7.73 0.24
N VAL A 74 13.11 -7.34 -0.80
CA VAL A 74 14.15 -8.19 -1.43
C VAL A 74 15.27 -8.50 -0.44
N GLU A 75 15.84 -7.49 0.20
CA GLU A 75 16.95 -7.66 1.15
C GLU A 75 16.58 -8.49 2.37
N TRP A 76 15.36 -8.32 2.87
CA TRP A 76 14.80 -9.06 4.01
C TRP A 76 14.18 -10.39 3.62
N LYS A 77 14.28 -10.78 2.34
CA LYS A 77 13.82 -12.06 1.79
C LYS A 77 12.34 -12.32 2.10
N SER A 78 11.50 -11.29 2.00
CA SER A 78 10.06 -11.47 2.14
C SER A 78 9.54 -12.37 1.02
N GLU A 79 8.86 -13.45 1.39
CA GLU A 79 8.20 -14.34 0.43
C GLU A 79 7.04 -13.65 -0.32
N LEU A 80 6.58 -12.50 0.18
CA LEU A 80 5.52 -11.70 -0.44
C LEU A 80 6.06 -10.65 -1.41
N GLU A 81 7.38 -10.54 -1.58
CA GLU A 81 7.99 -9.60 -2.53
C GLU A 81 7.42 -9.74 -3.95
N PRO A 82 7.30 -10.96 -4.54
CA PRO A 82 6.79 -11.10 -5.90
C PRO A 82 5.36 -10.59 -6.06
N LEU A 83 4.56 -10.69 -4.99
CA LEU A 83 3.18 -10.20 -4.97
C LEU A 83 3.11 -8.67 -4.89
N ALA A 84 4.07 -8.02 -4.22
CA ALA A 84 4.12 -6.58 -4.04
C ALA A 84 4.81 -5.83 -5.20
N ALA A 85 5.75 -6.48 -5.91
CA ALA A 85 6.69 -5.84 -6.83
C ALA A 85 6.02 -4.93 -7.89
N SER A 86 5.02 -5.45 -8.60
CA SER A 86 4.33 -4.67 -9.65
C SER A 86 3.58 -3.46 -9.08
N ALA A 87 2.93 -3.62 -7.93
CA ALA A 87 2.18 -2.55 -7.28
C ALA A 87 3.10 -1.43 -6.79
N CYS A 88 4.27 -1.76 -6.23
CA CYS A 88 5.27 -0.78 -5.80
C CYS A 88 5.73 0.11 -6.96
N LEU A 89 6.12 -0.50 -8.08
CA LEU A 89 6.65 0.23 -9.23
C LEU A 89 5.58 1.11 -9.89
N GLU A 90 4.36 0.59 -10.05
CA GLU A 90 3.27 1.32 -10.70
C GLU A 90 2.74 2.48 -9.84
N LEU A 91 2.62 2.28 -8.52
CA LEU A 91 2.10 3.32 -7.61
C LEU A 91 3.17 4.34 -7.19
N ALA A 92 4.46 4.00 -7.23
CA ALA A 92 5.52 4.98 -7.00
C ALA A 92 5.48 6.14 -8.00
N GLN A 93 5.09 5.87 -9.26
CA GLN A 93 4.98 6.88 -10.32
C GLN A 93 3.81 7.86 -10.09
N ALA A 94 2.78 7.44 -9.35
CA ALA A 94 1.63 8.28 -9.03
C ALA A 94 2.03 9.50 -8.20
N TYR A 95 3.03 9.37 -7.31
CA TYR A 95 3.51 10.45 -6.44
C TYR A 95 3.96 11.69 -7.22
N PHE A 96 4.55 11.50 -8.42
CA PHE A 96 4.96 12.60 -9.29
C PHE A 96 3.82 13.07 -10.19
N THR A 97 3.11 12.15 -10.83
CA THR A 97 2.07 12.51 -11.81
C THR A 97 0.86 13.19 -11.16
N ASP A 98 0.48 12.84 -9.93
CA ASP A 98 -0.68 13.44 -9.25
C ASP A 98 -0.43 14.84 -8.68
N ARG A 99 0.83 15.28 -8.55
CA ARG A 99 1.17 16.47 -7.74
C ARG A 99 1.93 17.56 -8.49
N TYR A 100 2.39 17.29 -9.71
CA TYR A 100 3.06 18.28 -10.54
C TYR A 100 2.18 18.64 -11.75
N PRO A 101 1.96 19.93 -12.04
CA PRO A 101 1.27 20.34 -13.26
C PRO A 101 1.94 19.79 -14.52
N GLY A 102 1.15 19.46 -15.55
CA GLY A 102 1.65 18.90 -16.82
C GLY A 102 1.33 17.42 -17.05
N PHE A 103 0.64 16.77 -16.11
CA PHE A 103 0.12 15.40 -16.22
C PHE A 103 -1.42 15.34 -16.15
N ASP A 104 -2.06 16.51 -16.21
CA ASP A 104 -3.47 16.77 -15.95
C ASP A 104 -4.39 16.57 -17.15
N LEU A 105 -3.84 16.16 -18.31
CA LEU A 105 -4.60 15.91 -19.54
C LEU A 105 -4.87 14.43 -19.81
N GLU A 106 -4.42 13.52 -18.93
CA GLU A 106 -4.68 12.09 -19.07
C GLU A 106 -6.02 11.71 -18.42
N ASP A 107 -6.85 10.94 -19.13
CA ASP A 107 -8.10 10.42 -18.59
C ASP A 107 -7.84 9.40 -17.45
N PRO A 108 -8.67 9.39 -16.39
CA PRO A 108 -8.60 8.39 -15.34
C PRO A 108 -8.68 6.94 -15.84
N ASP A 109 -7.61 6.17 -15.65
CA ASP A 109 -7.60 4.72 -15.95
C ASP A 109 -8.16 3.91 -14.77
N TRP A 110 -9.48 3.99 -14.58
CA TRP A 110 -10.19 3.21 -13.56
C TRP A 110 -10.00 1.70 -13.66
N PRO A 111 -9.99 1.06 -14.85
CA PRO A 111 -9.65 -0.36 -14.99
C PRO A 111 -8.29 -0.72 -14.38
N LYS A 112 -7.25 0.08 -14.65
CA LYS A 112 -5.92 -0.12 -14.05
C LYS A 112 -5.97 0.03 -12.54
N LEU A 113 -6.63 1.07 -12.02
CA LEU A 113 -6.72 1.29 -10.57
C LEU A 113 -7.49 0.16 -9.86
N ARG A 114 -8.53 -0.42 -10.48
CA ARG A 114 -9.23 -1.61 -9.97
C ARG A 114 -8.30 -2.82 -9.89
N GLY A 115 -7.50 -3.06 -10.94
CA GLY A 115 -6.50 -4.14 -10.94
C GLY A 115 -5.38 -3.93 -9.91
N GLN A 116 -5.00 -2.68 -9.65
CA GLN A 116 -4.07 -2.34 -8.56
C GLN A 116 -4.71 -2.60 -7.19
N LEU A 117 -5.95 -2.16 -6.97
CA LEU A 117 -6.70 -2.38 -5.74
C LEU A 117 -6.79 -3.88 -5.41
N GLN A 118 -7.16 -4.71 -6.38
CA GLN A 118 -7.25 -6.15 -6.20
C GLN A 118 -5.90 -6.77 -5.75
N ARG A 119 -4.79 -6.41 -6.40
CA ARG A 119 -3.46 -6.90 -6.01
C ARG A 119 -3.07 -6.49 -4.58
N VAL A 120 -3.43 -5.26 -4.17
CA VAL A 120 -3.21 -4.79 -2.81
C VAL A 120 -4.10 -5.53 -1.80
N GLU A 121 -5.32 -5.91 -2.17
CA GLU A 121 -6.19 -6.77 -1.34
C GLU A 121 -5.61 -8.16 -1.15
N GLU A 122 -5.06 -8.76 -2.21
CA GLU A 122 -4.37 -10.05 -2.17
C GLU A 122 -3.15 -9.99 -1.25
N LEU A 123 -2.33 -8.93 -1.36
CA LEU A 123 -1.18 -8.72 -0.48
C LEU A 123 -1.61 -8.53 0.99
N LEU A 124 -2.65 -7.72 1.24
CA LEU A 124 -3.20 -7.52 2.58
C LEU A 124 -3.66 -8.85 3.20
N ALA A 125 -4.36 -9.68 2.44
CA ALA A 125 -4.79 -11.01 2.89
C ALA A 125 -3.60 -11.90 3.24
N ALA A 126 -2.54 -11.90 2.41
CA ALA A 126 -1.32 -12.67 2.65
C ALA A 126 -0.58 -12.21 3.92
N VAL A 127 -0.43 -10.90 4.15
CA VAL A 127 0.20 -10.38 5.38
C VAL A 127 -0.64 -10.71 6.61
N LYS A 128 -1.97 -10.57 6.55
CA LYS A 128 -2.86 -10.97 7.65
C LYS A 128 -2.69 -12.44 8.02
N ALA A 129 -2.59 -13.33 7.03
CA ALA A 129 -2.41 -14.75 7.26
C ALA A 129 -1.10 -15.03 8.02
N ARG A 130 -0.01 -14.31 7.69
CA ARG A 130 1.28 -14.45 8.39
C ARG A 130 1.21 -13.95 9.83
N LEU A 131 0.55 -12.81 10.09
CA LEU A 131 0.42 -12.25 11.45
C LEU A 131 -0.55 -13.01 12.37
N ALA A 132 -1.39 -13.89 11.81
CA ALA A 132 -2.29 -14.73 12.60
C ALA A 132 -1.61 -16.01 13.15
N THR A 133 -0.34 -16.24 12.78
CA THR A 133 0.48 -17.40 13.17
C THR A 133 1.38 -17.06 14.34
#